data_AF-A0A0T2I9Z0-F1
#
_entry.id   AF-A0A0T2I9Z0-F1
#
_cell.length_a   1.000
_cell.length_b   1.000
_cell.length_c   1.000
_cell.angle_alpha   90.00
_cell.angle_beta   90.00
_cell.angle_gamma   90.00
#
_symmetry.space_group_name_H-M   'P 1'
#
loop_
_entity.id
_entity.type
_entity.pdbx_description
1 polymer ?
#
loop_
_entity_poly.entity_id
_entity_poly.type
_entity_poly.pdbx_seq_one_letter_code
_entity_poly.pdbx_strand_id
1 'polypeptide(L)'
;MEVAGAQTVDDVARESGGSRRRWAVRSGLVLALLAVGLVGWTWRHPSAFPDAGGWGMEYRNLSSAAPLYVGMTFPQPDTDDVIDVRSARAHVVDASGRQIESVALVCTLRSTQDSAIGSGDEAMVRQTCSSVVPAEGISMHLGREHGQQLVLAVTASGSGSVVIEGMDVTYRHGLQLGTQRVGGTLKLSTPGA
;
A
#
# COMPACT_ATOMS: atom_id res chain seq x y z
N MET A 1 46.34 74.61 1.60
CA MET A 1 46.24 74.06 2.97
C MET A 1 44.84 73.48 3.08
N GLU A 2 44.72 72.19 2.84
CA GLU A 2 43.46 71.45 2.77
C GLU A 2 43.48 70.47 3.95
N VAL A 3 42.55 70.65 4.89
CA VAL A 3 42.52 69.89 6.15
C VAL A 3 41.60 68.70 5.95
N ALA A 4 42.19 67.50 5.99
CA ALA A 4 41.51 66.22 5.85
C ALA A 4 40.54 65.97 7.03
N GLY A 5 39.31 65.60 6.70
CA GLY A 5 38.26 65.25 7.65
C GLY A 5 38.47 63.87 8.27
N ALA A 6 38.47 63.80 9.60
CA ALA A 6 38.45 62.56 10.36
C ALA A 6 37.03 61.98 10.34
N GLN A 7 36.82 60.88 9.61
CA GLN A 7 35.62 60.08 9.74
C GLN A 7 35.76 59.16 10.96
N THR A 8 34.88 59.35 11.93
CA THR A 8 34.74 58.61 13.18
C THR A 8 34.39 57.14 12.93
N VAL A 9 35.15 56.24 13.55
CA VAL A 9 35.08 54.77 13.39
C VAL A 9 33.88 54.14 14.13
N ASP A 10 33.09 54.92 14.86
CA ASP A 10 32.07 54.42 15.79
C ASP A 10 30.69 54.07 15.16
N ASP A 11 30.44 54.40 13.90
CA ASP A 11 29.11 54.18 13.29
C ASP A 11 28.89 52.77 12.69
N VAL A 12 29.92 51.93 12.59
CA VAL A 12 29.78 50.61 11.92
C VAL A 12 29.13 49.55 12.83
N ALA A 13 29.05 49.75 14.14
CA ALA A 13 28.64 48.68 15.06
C ALA A 13 27.12 48.55 15.32
N ARG A 14 26.28 49.51 14.90
CA ARG A 14 24.87 49.59 15.36
C ARG A 14 23.80 48.96 14.47
N GLU A 15 24.10 48.55 13.22
CA GLU A 15 23.04 48.06 12.30
C GLU A 15 22.80 46.54 12.30
N SER A 16 23.59 45.74 13.03
CA SER A 16 23.52 44.27 12.91
C SER A 16 22.40 43.58 13.72
N GLY A 17 21.72 44.30 14.63
CA GLY A 17 20.77 43.70 15.58
C GLY A 17 19.37 43.37 15.02
N GLY A 18 18.91 44.09 13.99
CA GLY A 18 17.53 43.95 13.47
C GLY A 18 17.32 42.78 12.51
N SER A 19 18.38 42.31 11.85
CA SER A 19 18.30 41.27 10.81
C SER A 19 17.99 39.89 11.41
N ARG A 20 18.68 39.49 12.49
CA ARG A 20 18.58 38.13 13.06
C ARG A 20 17.16 37.76 13.52
N ARG A 21 16.43 38.71 14.12
CA ARG A 21 15.05 38.47 14.58
C ARG A 21 14.07 38.24 13.42
N ARG A 22 14.23 38.96 12.30
CA ARG A 22 13.39 38.78 11.10
C ARG A 22 13.65 37.44 10.43
N TRP A 23 14.90 36.98 10.43
CA TRP A 23 15.26 35.64 9.93
C TRP A 23 14.64 34.53 10.78
N ALA A 24 14.72 34.61 12.10
CA ALA A 24 14.13 33.59 12.99
C ALA A 24 12.62 33.44 12.79
N VAL A 25 11.88 34.54 12.66
CA VAL A 25 10.42 34.51 12.43
C VAL A 25 10.08 33.88 11.07
N ARG A 26 10.82 34.24 10.00
CA ARG A 26 10.60 33.66 8.66
C ARG A 26 10.88 32.17 8.65
N SER A 27 11.99 31.74 9.25
CA SER A 27 12.32 30.31 9.38
C SER A 27 11.27 29.56 10.18
N GLY A 28 10.79 30.13 11.29
CA GLY A 28 9.71 29.55 12.09
C GLY A 28 8.42 29.36 11.29
N LEU A 29 8.03 30.36 10.50
CA LEU A 29 6.85 30.27 9.64
C LEU A 29 7.01 29.19 8.56
N VAL A 30 8.17 29.12 7.90
CA VAL A 30 8.44 28.10 6.88
C VAL A 30 8.38 26.69 7.48
N LEU A 31 9.00 26.48 8.65
CA LEU A 31 8.95 25.20 9.34
C LEU A 31 7.52 24.82 9.76
N ALA A 32 6.74 25.79 10.25
CA ALA A 32 5.33 25.56 10.58
C ALA A 32 4.52 25.14 9.34
N LEU A 33 4.72 25.80 8.19
CA LEU A 33 4.05 25.44 6.95
C LEU A 33 4.47 24.05 6.45
N LEU A 34 5.75 23.69 6.54
CA LEU A 34 6.24 22.35 6.19
C LEU A 34 5.64 21.29 7.11
N ALA A 35 5.56 21.54 8.41
CA ALA A 35 4.95 20.62 9.37
C ALA A 35 3.46 20.40 9.06
N VAL A 36 2.70 21.48 8.79
CA VAL A 36 1.30 21.38 8.39
C VAL A 36 1.15 20.63 7.06
N GLY A 37 2.05 20.87 6.11
CA GLY A 37 2.09 20.16 4.84
C GLY A 37 2.31 18.65 5.01
N LEU A 38 3.26 18.24 5.86
CA LEU A 38 3.54 16.84 6.16
C LEU A 38 2.38 16.15 6.88
N VAL A 39 1.76 16.81 7.87
CA VAL A 39 0.59 16.27 8.57
C VAL A 39 -0.60 16.13 7.61
N GLY A 40 -0.85 17.14 6.76
CA GLY A 40 -1.91 17.06 5.75
C GLY A 40 -1.65 15.99 4.69
N TRP A 41 -0.39 15.78 4.31
CA TRP A 41 0.01 14.75 3.36
C TRP A 41 -0.21 13.34 3.92
N THR A 42 0.33 13.06 5.10
CA THR A 42 0.19 11.76 5.79
C THR A 42 -1.26 11.43 6.08
N TRP A 43 -2.07 12.43 6.42
CA TRP A 43 -3.50 12.24 6.63
C TRP A 43 -4.28 11.90 5.35
N ARG A 44 -3.82 12.37 4.18
CA ARG A 44 -4.46 12.11 2.88
C ARG A 44 -3.97 10.85 2.17
N HIS A 45 -2.85 10.29 2.58
CA HIS A 45 -2.26 9.09 1.99
C HIS A 45 -2.11 8.00 3.06
N PRO A 46 -3.23 7.47 3.57
CA PRO A 46 -3.15 6.30 4.46
C PRO A 46 -2.48 5.15 3.69
N SER A 47 -1.62 4.43 4.39
CA SER A 47 -0.97 3.21 3.91
C SER A 47 -1.25 2.11 4.92
N ALA A 48 -2.39 1.44 4.78
CA ALA A 48 -2.76 0.29 5.60
C ALA A 48 -1.84 -0.92 5.31
N PHE A 49 -1.19 -0.98 4.15
CA PHE A 49 -0.40 -2.14 3.75
C PHE A 49 1.02 -1.75 3.28
N PRO A 50 1.89 -1.21 4.15
CA PRO A 50 3.20 -0.71 3.76
C PRO A 50 4.08 -1.78 3.08
N ASP A 51 3.92 -3.05 3.46
CA ASP A 51 4.72 -4.17 2.94
C ASP A 51 4.02 -4.99 1.85
N ALA A 52 2.79 -4.61 1.47
CA ALA A 52 2.04 -5.38 0.48
C ALA A 52 2.40 -4.95 -0.95
N GLY A 53 3.38 -5.62 -1.53
CA GLY A 53 3.64 -5.60 -2.96
C GLY A 53 5.10 -5.80 -3.34
N GLY A 54 5.46 -5.38 -4.56
CA GLY A 54 6.84 -5.41 -5.07
C GLY A 54 7.40 -6.79 -5.41
N TRP A 55 6.62 -7.85 -5.25
CA TRP A 55 6.98 -9.20 -5.68
C TRP A 55 6.52 -9.50 -7.12
N GLY A 56 7.04 -10.56 -7.71
CA GLY A 56 6.63 -11.04 -9.02
C GLY A 56 6.58 -12.56 -9.06
N MET A 57 5.52 -13.13 -9.64
CA MET A 57 5.35 -14.57 -9.77
C MET A 57 4.86 -14.94 -11.18
N GLU A 58 5.30 -16.09 -11.67
CA GLU A 58 4.89 -16.64 -12.96
C GLU A 58 4.39 -18.07 -12.77
N TYR A 59 3.17 -18.35 -13.22
CA TYR A 59 2.58 -19.68 -13.25
C TYR A 59 2.43 -20.13 -14.69
N ARG A 60 3.08 -21.24 -15.01
CA ARG A 60 2.95 -21.91 -16.31
C ARG A 60 2.00 -23.07 -16.18
N ASN A 61 1.29 -23.37 -17.25
CA ASN A 61 0.38 -24.51 -17.36
C ASN A 61 -0.72 -24.50 -16.29
N LEU A 62 -1.31 -23.33 -16.01
CA LEU A 62 -2.43 -23.26 -15.08
C LEU A 62 -3.58 -24.15 -15.59
N SER A 63 -4.26 -24.86 -14.69
CA SER A 63 -5.50 -25.52 -15.06
C SER A 63 -6.57 -24.45 -15.31
N SER A 64 -7.30 -24.55 -16.41
CA SER A 64 -8.39 -23.61 -16.72
C SER A 64 -9.65 -23.82 -15.89
N ALA A 65 -9.75 -24.95 -15.16
CA ALA A 65 -10.96 -25.36 -14.46
C ALA A 65 -11.00 -25.01 -12.97
N ALA A 66 -9.86 -24.65 -12.36
CA ALA A 66 -9.76 -24.40 -10.93
C ALA A 66 -9.11 -23.03 -10.65
N PRO A 67 -9.61 -22.28 -9.65
CA PRO A 67 -9.01 -21.00 -9.27
C PRO A 67 -7.62 -21.20 -8.67
N LEU A 68 -6.68 -20.33 -9.07
CA LEU A 68 -5.45 -20.09 -8.34
C LEU A 68 -5.71 -19.06 -7.26
N TYR A 69 -5.31 -19.35 -6.03
CA TYR A 69 -5.37 -18.40 -4.93
C TYR A 69 -4.00 -17.79 -4.71
N VAL A 70 -3.93 -16.47 -4.61
CA VAL A 70 -2.69 -15.72 -4.41
C VAL A 70 -2.87 -14.75 -3.26
N GLY A 71 -1.98 -14.80 -2.27
CA GLY A 71 -1.98 -13.82 -1.19
C GLY A 71 -1.53 -12.45 -1.69
N MET A 72 -2.32 -11.43 -1.40
CA MET A 72 -2.10 -10.06 -1.86
C MET A 72 -1.53 -9.16 -0.77
N THR A 73 -1.79 -9.49 0.50
CA THR A 73 -1.24 -8.79 1.67
C THR A 73 -0.62 -9.79 2.64
N PHE A 74 -0.07 -9.31 3.74
CA PHE A 74 0.40 -10.14 4.87
C PHE A 74 -0.10 -9.53 6.18
N PRO A 75 -0.45 -10.34 7.19
CA PRO A 75 -0.65 -9.82 8.54
C PRO A 75 0.64 -9.13 9.02
N GLN A 76 0.50 -7.90 9.49
CA GLN A 76 1.64 -7.08 9.91
C GLN A 76 2.06 -7.42 11.34
N PRO A 77 3.38 -7.47 11.63
CA PRO A 77 3.85 -7.47 13.00
C PRO A 77 3.48 -6.14 13.66
N ASP A 78 3.18 -6.17 14.96
CA ASP A 78 3.13 -4.98 15.81
C ASP A 78 2.04 -3.93 15.48
N THR A 79 0.96 -4.35 14.82
CA THR A 79 -0.27 -3.55 14.68
C THR A 79 -1.49 -4.35 15.12
N ASP A 80 -2.53 -3.66 15.60
CA ASP A 80 -3.87 -4.20 15.85
C ASP A 80 -4.94 -3.36 15.12
N ASP A 81 -4.52 -2.67 14.06
CA ASP A 81 -5.40 -1.79 13.29
C ASP A 81 -6.48 -2.61 12.58
N VAL A 82 -7.65 -1.97 12.46
CA VAL A 82 -8.80 -2.51 11.74
C VAL A 82 -9.18 -1.56 10.62
N ILE A 83 -9.39 -2.10 9.44
CA ILE A 83 -9.88 -1.37 8.27
C ILE A 83 -11.23 -1.91 7.81
N ASP A 84 -12.07 -1.04 7.25
CA ASP A 84 -13.26 -1.48 6.51
C ASP A 84 -12.92 -1.52 5.02
N VAL A 85 -12.88 -2.71 4.44
CA VAL A 85 -12.64 -2.88 3.00
C VAL A 85 -13.90 -2.46 2.24
N ARG A 86 -13.79 -1.40 1.43
CA ARG A 86 -14.91 -0.86 0.63
C ARG A 86 -14.98 -1.48 -0.75
N SER A 87 -13.85 -1.81 -1.34
CA SER A 87 -13.76 -2.57 -2.58
C SER A 87 -12.36 -3.12 -2.75
N ALA A 88 -12.23 -4.28 -3.39
CA ALA A 88 -10.95 -4.87 -3.74
C ALA A 88 -11.05 -5.46 -5.15
N ARG A 89 -10.25 -4.93 -6.09
CA ARG A 89 -10.36 -5.26 -7.52
C ARG A 89 -8.99 -5.59 -8.09
N ALA A 90 -8.87 -6.73 -8.76
CA ALA A 90 -7.64 -7.08 -9.48
C ALA A 90 -7.33 -6.02 -10.54
N HIS A 91 -6.07 -5.63 -10.67
CA HIS A 91 -5.61 -4.75 -11.73
C HIS A 91 -5.09 -5.58 -12.91
N VAL A 92 -5.98 -6.01 -13.78
CA VAL A 92 -5.63 -6.80 -14.97
C VAL A 92 -5.17 -5.87 -16.08
N VAL A 93 -3.93 -6.03 -16.54
CA VAL A 93 -3.34 -5.16 -17.59
C VAL A 93 -3.28 -5.80 -18.96
N ASP A 94 -3.24 -7.13 -19.03
CA ASP A 94 -3.28 -7.88 -20.28
C ASP A 94 -4.02 -9.20 -20.06
N ALA A 95 -4.92 -9.50 -20.98
CA ALA A 95 -5.71 -10.72 -21.03
C ALA A 95 -5.84 -11.17 -22.48
N SER A 96 -4.73 -11.23 -23.22
CA SER A 96 -4.63 -11.65 -24.62
C SER A 96 -5.56 -12.83 -24.99
N GLY A 97 -6.76 -12.51 -25.48
CA GLY A 97 -7.78 -13.50 -25.88
C GLY A 97 -8.44 -14.30 -24.74
N ARG A 98 -8.32 -13.87 -23.49
CA ARG A 98 -8.81 -14.62 -22.31
C ARG A 98 -9.86 -13.86 -21.52
N GLN A 99 -10.82 -14.60 -20.97
CA GLN A 99 -11.66 -14.10 -19.90
C GLN A 99 -11.05 -14.51 -18.56
N ILE A 100 -10.96 -13.54 -17.66
CA ILE A 100 -10.47 -13.75 -16.30
C ILE A 100 -11.62 -13.44 -15.37
N GLU A 101 -11.93 -14.41 -14.52
CA GLU A 101 -12.72 -14.18 -13.35
C GLU A 101 -11.78 -14.01 -12.17
N SER A 102 -11.96 -12.93 -11.42
CA SER A 102 -11.15 -12.64 -10.25
C SER A 102 -12.04 -12.24 -9.09
N VAL A 103 -11.85 -12.87 -7.93
CA VAL A 103 -12.60 -12.57 -6.71
C VAL A 103 -11.61 -12.24 -5.60
N ALA A 104 -11.79 -11.08 -4.99
CA ALA A 104 -11.04 -10.69 -3.80
C ALA A 104 -11.71 -11.28 -2.55
N LEU A 105 -10.91 -11.97 -1.75
CA LEU A 105 -11.32 -12.71 -0.57
C LEU A 105 -10.50 -12.26 0.63
N VAL A 106 -11.05 -12.46 1.83
CA VAL A 106 -10.32 -12.38 3.09
C VAL A 106 -10.22 -13.79 3.64
N CYS A 107 -8.98 -14.27 3.75
CA CYS A 107 -8.65 -15.50 4.47
C CYS A 107 -8.34 -15.12 5.92
N THR A 108 -9.01 -15.77 6.86
CA THR A 108 -8.56 -15.79 8.26
C THR A 108 -7.74 -17.05 8.44
N LEU A 109 -6.45 -16.91 8.76
CA LEU A 109 -5.54 -18.03 8.97
C LEU A 109 -6.00 -18.87 10.17
N ARG A 110 -5.81 -20.19 10.08
CA ARG A 110 -6.18 -21.14 11.13
C ARG A 110 -5.25 -21.05 12.34
N SER A 111 -3.98 -20.76 12.11
CA SER A 111 -2.99 -20.50 13.14
C SER A 111 -2.21 -19.22 12.81
N THR A 112 -1.93 -18.41 13.82
CA THR A 112 -1.09 -17.20 13.69
C THR A 112 0.39 -17.55 13.51
N GLN A 113 0.76 -18.83 13.74
CA GLN A 113 2.08 -19.38 13.44
C GLN A 113 2.19 -19.87 11.98
N ASP A 114 1.07 -20.04 11.28
CA ASP A 114 1.12 -20.45 9.88
C ASP A 114 1.66 -19.31 9.03
N SER A 115 2.50 -19.67 8.06
CA SER A 115 2.90 -18.73 7.02
C SER A 115 1.65 -18.29 6.24
N ALA A 116 1.59 -16.99 5.94
CA ALA A 116 0.59 -16.45 5.04
C ALA A 116 0.56 -17.20 3.71
N ILE A 117 -0.60 -17.18 3.04
CA ILE A 117 -0.73 -17.78 1.72
C ILE A 117 0.13 -16.96 0.76
N GLY A 118 1.15 -17.58 0.16
CA GLY A 118 1.82 -17.01 -1.01
C GLY A 118 0.98 -17.29 -2.26
N SER A 119 0.83 -18.56 -2.57
CA SER A 119 -0.07 -19.05 -3.61
C SER A 119 -0.43 -20.51 -3.41
N GLY A 120 -1.61 -20.92 -3.86
CA GLY A 120 -2.02 -22.32 -3.81
C GLY A 120 -3.32 -22.61 -4.55
N ASP A 121 -3.70 -23.87 -4.52
CA ASP A 121 -5.02 -24.33 -4.95
C ASP A 121 -6.05 -24.21 -3.81
N GLU A 122 -7.28 -24.61 -4.09
CA GLU A 122 -8.37 -24.59 -3.11
C GLU A 122 -8.11 -25.50 -1.90
N ALA A 123 -7.41 -26.62 -2.07
CA ALA A 123 -7.14 -27.54 -0.98
C ALA A 123 -6.17 -26.92 0.04
N MET A 124 -5.13 -26.23 -0.44
CA MET A 124 -4.23 -25.44 0.40
C MET A 124 -5.01 -24.36 1.17
N VAL A 125 -5.87 -23.59 0.48
CA VAL A 125 -6.67 -22.55 1.13
C VAL A 125 -7.56 -23.12 2.24
N ARG A 126 -8.24 -24.24 2.02
CA ARG A 126 -9.08 -24.88 3.05
C ARG A 126 -8.27 -25.38 4.25
N GLN A 127 -7.03 -25.82 4.01
CA GLN A 127 -6.14 -26.27 5.08
C GLN A 127 -5.64 -25.09 5.92
N THR A 128 -5.19 -24.02 5.25
CA THR A 128 -4.56 -22.85 5.86
C THR A 128 -5.55 -21.87 6.48
N CYS A 129 -6.72 -21.67 5.87
CA CYS A 129 -7.73 -20.72 6.36
C CYS A 129 -8.73 -21.41 7.31
N SER A 130 -9.08 -20.76 8.41
CA SER A 130 -10.26 -21.10 9.22
C SER A 130 -11.55 -20.63 8.55
N SER A 131 -11.52 -19.50 7.84
CA SER A 131 -12.63 -18.97 7.05
C SER A 131 -12.15 -18.19 5.82
N VAL A 132 -12.98 -18.20 4.77
CA VAL A 132 -12.76 -17.43 3.54
C VAL A 132 -14.07 -16.72 3.20
N VAL A 133 -14.04 -15.40 3.11
CA VAL A 133 -15.22 -14.57 2.82
C VAL A 133 -14.90 -13.55 1.73
N PRO A 134 -15.90 -13.07 0.96
CA PRO A 134 -15.70 -11.94 0.05
C PRO A 134 -15.10 -10.73 0.77
N ALA A 135 -14.14 -10.05 0.13
CA ALA A 135 -13.45 -8.92 0.75
C ALA A 135 -14.29 -7.63 0.78
N GLU A 136 -15.26 -7.47 -0.10
CA GLU A 136 -16.04 -6.23 -0.19
C GLU A 136 -17.03 -6.09 0.98
N GLY A 137 -16.97 -4.95 1.66
CA GLY A 137 -17.91 -4.59 2.73
C GLY A 137 -17.58 -5.16 4.10
N ILE A 138 -16.42 -5.80 4.29
CA ILE A 138 -16.02 -6.44 5.54
C ILE A 138 -15.00 -5.60 6.31
N SER A 139 -14.96 -5.77 7.64
CA SER A 139 -13.89 -5.25 8.48
C SER A 139 -12.77 -6.28 8.62
N MET A 140 -11.52 -5.84 8.40
CA MET A 140 -10.34 -6.68 8.39
C MET A 140 -9.32 -6.16 9.42
N HIS A 141 -8.84 -7.07 10.27
CA HIS A 141 -7.73 -6.84 11.18
C HIS A 141 -6.40 -6.98 10.43
N LEU A 142 -5.50 -6.02 10.60
CA LEU A 142 -4.19 -6.02 9.96
C LEU A 142 -3.13 -6.74 10.78
N GLY A 143 -3.38 -6.92 12.08
CA GLY A 143 -2.45 -7.53 13.03
C GLY A 143 -2.28 -9.04 12.85
N ARG A 144 -1.06 -9.52 13.11
CA ARG A 144 -0.71 -10.95 13.08
C ARG A 144 -1.55 -11.81 14.03
N GLU A 145 -1.98 -11.28 15.17
CA GLU A 145 -2.79 -12.00 16.16
C GLU A 145 -4.15 -12.46 15.62
N HIS A 146 -4.68 -11.76 14.61
CA HIS A 146 -5.94 -12.14 13.96
C HIS A 146 -5.73 -12.94 12.68
N GLY A 147 -4.50 -12.95 12.15
CA GLY A 147 -4.11 -13.74 10.99
C GLY A 147 -4.95 -13.48 9.74
N GLN A 148 -5.43 -12.26 9.51
CA GLN A 148 -6.24 -11.98 8.32
C GLN A 148 -5.39 -11.51 7.14
N GLN A 149 -5.71 -12.01 5.96
CA GLN A 149 -4.98 -11.75 4.74
C GLN A 149 -5.95 -11.54 3.57
N LEU A 150 -5.64 -10.57 2.69
CA LEU A 150 -6.32 -10.46 1.40
C LEU A 150 -5.76 -11.52 0.44
N VAL A 151 -6.65 -12.25 -0.20
CA VAL A 151 -6.34 -13.31 -1.16
C VAL A 151 -7.11 -13.03 -2.45
N LEU A 152 -6.44 -13.15 -3.59
CA LEU A 152 -7.06 -13.08 -4.90
C LEU A 152 -7.27 -14.50 -5.44
N ALA A 153 -8.52 -14.89 -5.66
CA ALA A 153 -8.85 -16.08 -6.43
C ALA A 153 -8.94 -15.70 -7.91
N VAL A 154 -8.18 -16.37 -8.77
CA VAL A 154 -8.13 -16.11 -10.20
C VAL A 154 -8.44 -17.38 -10.97
N THR A 155 -9.51 -17.34 -11.76
CA THR A 155 -9.86 -18.38 -12.73
C THR A 155 -9.67 -17.80 -14.12
N ALA A 156 -8.85 -18.44 -14.94
CA ALA A 156 -8.58 -17.96 -16.28
C ALA A 156 -9.06 -19.00 -17.30
N SER A 157 -9.98 -18.61 -18.18
CA SER A 157 -10.49 -19.48 -19.25
C SER A 157 -9.75 -19.21 -20.56
N GLY A 158 -9.70 -20.21 -21.45
CA GLY A 158 -8.99 -20.15 -22.73
C GLY A 158 -7.46 -20.37 -22.63
N SER A 159 -6.81 -20.38 -23.79
CA SER A 159 -5.35 -20.45 -23.95
C SER A 159 -4.73 -19.05 -23.99
N GLY A 160 -3.51 -18.89 -23.49
CA GLY A 160 -2.76 -17.63 -23.60
C GLY A 160 -2.22 -17.13 -22.27
N SER A 161 -1.79 -15.87 -22.23
CA SER A 161 -1.20 -15.24 -21.05
C SER A 161 -2.08 -14.12 -20.46
N VAL A 162 -2.01 -14.00 -19.14
CA VAL A 162 -2.65 -12.96 -18.34
C VAL A 162 -1.60 -12.30 -17.46
N VAL A 163 -1.67 -10.98 -17.35
CA VAL A 163 -0.86 -10.21 -16.40
C VAL A 163 -1.78 -9.43 -15.46
N ILE A 164 -1.60 -9.66 -14.16
CA ILE A 164 -2.28 -8.94 -13.09
C ILE A 164 -1.22 -8.17 -12.30
N GLU A 165 -1.36 -6.85 -12.20
CA GLU A 165 -0.46 -5.97 -11.45
C GLU A 165 -1.04 -5.67 -10.07
N GLY A 166 -1.22 -6.71 -9.27
CA GLY A 166 -1.78 -6.58 -7.93
C GLY A 166 -3.29 -6.33 -7.90
N MET A 167 -3.74 -5.73 -6.81
CA MET A 167 -5.14 -5.47 -6.51
C MET A 167 -5.31 -4.09 -5.91
N ASP A 168 -6.22 -3.30 -6.47
CA ASP A 168 -6.58 -1.98 -5.94
C ASP A 168 -7.61 -2.17 -4.82
N VAL A 169 -7.23 -1.79 -3.60
CA VAL A 169 -8.04 -1.90 -2.39
C VAL A 169 -8.42 -0.51 -1.92
N THR A 170 -9.71 -0.21 -1.96
CA THR A 170 -10.28 0.97 -1.31
C THR A 170 -10.76 0.56 0.08
N TYR A 171 -10.34 1.30 1.10
CA TYR A 171 -10.63 0.98 2.49
C TYR A 171 -10.84 2.24 3.33
N ARG A 172 -11.50 2.07 4.47
CA ARG A 172 -11.61 3.10 5.51
C ARG A 172 -10.79 2.68 6.74
N HIS A 173 -9.96 3.57 7.25
CA HIS A 173 -9.25 3.42 8.52
C HIS A 173 -9.64 4.57 9.46
N GLY A 174 -10.51 4.29 10.44
CA GLY A 174 -11.14 5.33 11.25
C GLY A 174 -11.92 6.34 10.40
N LEU A 175 -11.46 7.60 10.37
CA LEU A 175 -12.04 8.68 9.56
C LEU A 175 -11.41 8.83 8.17
N GLN A 176 -10.32 8.10 7.90
CA GLN A 176 -9.59 8.20 6.64
C GLN A 176 -10.16 7.23 5.61
N LEU A 177 -10.33 7.68 4.37
CA LEU A 177 -10.63 6.85 3.21
C LEU A 177 -9.39 6.83 2.31
N GLY A 178 -8.94 5.64 1.94
CA GLY A 178 -7.76 5.43 1.12
C GLY A 178 -8.00 4.42 0.01
N THR A 179 -7.20 4.53 -1.05
CA THR A 179 -7.04 3.47 -2.05
C THR A 179 -5.56 3.14 -2.14
N GLN A 180 -5.24 1.86 -2.07
CA GLN A 180 -3.88 1.36 -2.17
C GLN A 180 -3.84 0.15 -3.10
N ARG A 181 -2.81 0.08 -3.94
CA ARG A 181 -2.49 -1.12 -4.69
C ARG A 181 -1.67 -2.06 -3.81
N VAL A 182 -2.13 -3.29 -3.68
CA VAL A 182 -1.48 -4.36 -2.91
C VAL A 182 -1.11 -5.54 -3.81
N GLY A 183 -0.18 -6.37 -3.36
CA GLY A 183 0.30 -7.51 -4.11
C GLY A 183 1.31 -7.13 -5.19
N GLY A 184 1.75 -8.12 -5.95
CA GLY A 184 2.78 -8.00 -6.96
C GLY A 184 2.29 -8.33 -8.36
N THR A 185 3.24 -8.44 -9.30
CA THR A 185 2.93 -8.82 -10.68
C THR A 185 2.76 -10.33 -10.79
N LEU A 186 1.58 -10.77 -11.20
CA LEU A 186 1.25 -12.17 -11.44
C LEU A 186 1.12 -12.40 -12.96
N LYS A 187 1.95 -13.29 -13.49
CA LYS A 187 1.86 -13.76 -14.88
C LYS A 187 1.29 -15.17 -14.90
N LEU A 188 0.15 -15.37 -15.55
CA LEU A 188 -0.50 -16.67 -15.68
C LEU A 188 -0.48 -17.11 -17.13
N SER A 189 -0.02 -18.32 -17.41
CA SER A 189 -0.03 -18.92 -18.74
C SER A 189 -0.76 -20.26 -18.70
N THR A 190 -1.69 -20.48 -19.64
CA THR A 190 -2.29 -21.80 -19.87
C THR A 190 -1.81 -22.37 -21.20
N PRO A 191 -1.70 -23.71 -21.31
CA PRO A 191 -1.29 -24.32 -22.56
C PRO A 191 -2.30 -23.99 -23.67
N GLY A 192 -1.81 -23.84 -24.90
CA GLY A 192 -2.66 -23.96 -26.09
C GLY A 192 -3.26 -25.36 -26.12
N ALA A 193 -4.54 -25.47 -26.49
CA ALA A 193 -5.18 -26.76 -26.75
C ALA A 193 -4.49 -27.48 -27.92
#